data_AF-A0A6J5VLA8-F1
#
_entry.id   AF-A0A6J5VLA8-F1
#
_cell.length_a   1.000
_cell.length_b   1.000
_cell.length_c   1.000
_cell.angle_alpha   90.00
_cell.angle_beta   90.00
_cell.angle_gamma   90.00
#
_symmetry.space_group_name_H-M   'P 1'
#
loop_
_entity.id
_entity.type
_entity.pdbx_description
1 polymer ?
#
loop_
_entity_poly.entity_id
_entity_poly.type
_entity_poly.pdbx_seq_one_letter_code
_entity_poly.pdbx_strand_id
1 'polypeptide(L)'
;MPNVTISGDGSQKSIITGNKNFADGVRTSFQTASFAALGEGFVAKSMGFRNTVGPEKHQAVAARVQADRAIFLNCRFEGHRDFIFGDAAAIFQNCLIYVRKPMENQQNIVTAQGRADKQETTGIVLKDCKIMPDKDLEPVKSQFKTYLGRPWKEFSRTIVMDSTIEDLIHPDG
;
A
#
# COMPACT_ATOMS: atom_id res chain seq x y z
N MET A 1 0.18 -11.43 18.55
CA MET A 1 -0.89 -10.87 19.41
C MET A 1 -2.07 -10.55 18.53
N PRO A 2 -3.23 -11.20 18.71
CA PRO A 2 -4.46 -10.83 18.01
C PRO A 2 -5.09 -9.56 18.62
N ASN A 3 -6.01 -8.94 17.89
CA ASN A 3 -6.87 -7.83 18.32
C ASN A 3 -6.13 -6.59 18.82
N VAL A 4 -4.95 -6.32 18.25
CA VAL A 4 -4.19 -5.10 18.54
C VAL A 4 -4.80 -3.95 17.74
N THR A 5 -5.17 -2.88 18.43
CA THR A 5 -5.54 -1.60 17.81
C THR A 5 -4.44 -0.58 18.04
N ILE A 6 -4.04 0.10 16.98
CA ILE A 6 -3.19 1.29 17.05
C ILE A 6 -3.96 2.50 16.54
N SER A 7 -3.86 3.64 17.23
CA SER A 7 -4.52 4.88 16.85
C SER A 7 -3.55 6.04 16.97
N GLY A 8 -3.61 6.97 16.01
CA GLY A 8 -2.88 8.23 16.04
C GLY A 8 -3.79 9.46 16.14
N ASP A 9 -3.18 10.63 16.17
CA ASP A 9 -3.83 11.95 16.25
C ASP A 9 -4.24 12.51 14.87
N GLY A 10 -4.06 11.71 13.81
CA GLY A 10 -4.36 12.08 12.44
C GLY A 10 -3.34 11.49 11.45
N SER A 11 -3.81 11.19 10.25
CA SER A 11 -3.03 10.50 9.21
C SER A 11 -1.78 11.24 8.73
N GLN A 12 -1.67 12.54 9.06
CA GLN A 12 -0.53 13.40 8.77
C GLN A 12 0.27 13.81 10.02
N LYS A 13 -0.18 13.42 11.21
CA LYS A 13 0.44 13.79 12.50
C LYS A 13 1.18 12.61 13.12
N SER A 14 0.52 11.45 13.17
CA SER A 14 1.11 10.22 13.70
C SER A 14 1.53 9.35 12.53
N ILE A 15 2.84 9.24 12.28
CA ILE A 15 3.38 8.56 11.12
C ILE A 15 4.37 7.48 11.57
N ILE A 16 4.11 6.23 11.19
CA ILE A 16 5.08 5.15 11.25
C ILE A 16 5.95 5.25 10.00
N THR A 17 7.26 5.39 10.22
CA THR A 17 8.25 5.56 9.16
C THR A 17 9.38 4.54 9.27
N GLY A 18 9.98 4.18 8.15
CA GLY A 18 11.16 3.32 8.06
C GLY A 18 11.93 3.55 6.77
N ASN A 19 13.10 2.92 6.65
CA ASN A 19 14.02 3.10 5.53
C ASN A 19 14.67 1.79 5.04
N LYS A 20 14.09 0.64 5.38
CA LYS A 20 14.57 -0.66 4.88
C LYS A 20 14.30 -0.77 3.39
N ASN A 21 15.26 -1.31 2.64
CA ASN A 21 15.18 -1.42 1.19
C ASN A 21 16.07 -2.54 0.65
N PHE A 22 15.79 -2.96 -0.58
CA PHE A 22 16.48 -4.06 -1.22
C PHE A 22 17.94 -3.76 -1.56
N ALA A 23 18.23 -2.55 -2.08
CA ALA A 23 19.58 -2.17 -2.49
C ALA A 23 20.60 -2.18 -1.34
N ASP A 24 20.15 -1.88 -0.12
CA ASP A 24 21.00 -1.87 1.09
C ASP A 24 21.05 -3.23 1.80
N GLY A 25 20.71 -4.32 1.09
CA GLY A 25 20.93 -5.69 1.54
C GLY A 25 19.72 -6.38 2.18
N VAL A 26 18.54 -5.76 2.22
CA VAL A 26 17.31 -6.44 2.66
C VAL A 26 16.76 -7.27 1.51
N ARG A 27 17.11 -8.56 1.52
CA ARG A 27 17.00 -9.46 0.35
C ARG A 27 15.60 -9.73 -0.19
N THR A 28 14.54 -9.23 0.45
CA THR A 28 13.16 -9.45 -0.02
C THR A 28 12.29 -8.23 0.22
N SER A 29 11.35 -7.95 -0.69
CA SER A 29 10.30 -6.94 -0.49
C SER A 29 9.49 -7.20 0.79
N PHE A 30 9.38 -8.46 1.20
CA PHE A 30 8.74 -8.87 2.44
C PHE A 30 9.39 -8.25 3.68
N GLN A 31 10.72 -8.18 3.69
CA GLN A 31 11.50 -7.71 4.83
C GLN A 31 11.73 -6.19 4.83
N THR A 32 11.38 -5.49 3.74
CA THR A 32 11.54 -4.03 3.63
C THR A 32 10.38 -3.23 4.21
N ALA A 33 9.34 -3.90 4.70
CA ALA A 33 8.19 -3.26 5.32
C ALA A 33 8.58 -2.42 6.54
N SER A 34 8.21 -1.13 6.53
CA SER A 34 8.35 -0.23 7.68
C SER A 34 7.35 -0.59 8.78
N PHE A 35 6.20 -1.15 8.39
CA PHE A 35 5.21 -1.71 9.29
C PHE A 35 4.71 -3.06 8.80
N ALA A 36 4.55 -4.03 9.70
CA ALA A 36 3.98 -5.34 9.39
C ALA A 36 2.90 -5.72 10.41
N ALA A 37 1.66 -5.89 9.94
CA ALA A 37 0.57 -6.44 10.74
C ALA A 37 0.44 -7.95 10.48
N LEU A 38 0.68 -8.75 11.51
CA LEU A 38 0.61 -10.22 11.48
C LEU A 38 -0.52 -10.79 12.36
N GLY A 39 -1.00 -10.00 13.32
CA GLY A 39 -2.02 -10.44 14.27
C GLY A 39 -3.42 -10.31 13.70
N GLU A 40 -4.21 -11.38 13.76
CA GLU A 40 -5.63 -11.37 13.40
C GLU A 40 -6.41 -10.28 14.15
N GLY A 41 -7.36 -9.64 13.47
CA GLY A 41 -8.18 -8.58 14.06
C GLY A 41 -7.42 -7.27 14.29
N PHE A 42 -6.29 -7.07 13.60
CA PHE A 42 -5.52 -5.83 13.70
C PHE A 42 -6.31 -4.63 13.17
N VAL A 43 -6.29 -3.52 13.91
CA VAL A 43 -6.90 -2.26 13.48
C VAL A 43 -5.88 -1.13 13.58
N ALA A 44 -5.77 -0.33 12.53
CA ALA A 44 -5.07 0.94 12.55
C ALA A 44 -6.06 2.09 12.28
N LYS A 45 -5.95 3.18 13.05
CA LYS A 45 -6.82 4.34 12.91
C LYS A 45 -6.05 5.65 12.91
N SER A 46 -6.43 6.58 12.03
CA SER A 46 -5.97 7.97 12.07
C SER A 46 -4.44 8.13 12.07
N MET A 47 -3.74 7.39 11.20
CA MET A 47 -2.27 7.39 11.17
C MET A 47 -1.69 7.13 9.78
N GLY A 48 -0.46 7.58 9.57
CA GLY A 48 0.28 7.44 8.32
C GLY A 48 1.31 6.30 8.36
N PHE A 49 1.54 5.68 7.21
CA PHE A 49 2.57 4.67 6.99
C PHE A 49 3.40 5.07 5.78
N ARG A 50 4.72 5.18 5.98
CA ARG A 50 5.65 5.63 4.94
C ARG A 50 6.96 4.86 5.01
N ASN A 51 7.52 4.52 3.85
CA ASN A 51 8.93 4.22 3.74
C ASN A 51 9.64 5.43 3.10
N THR A 52 10.67 5.97 3.75
CA THR A 52 11.34 7.22 3.31
C THR A 52 12.33 7.02 2.19
N VAL A 53 12.67 5.77 1.91
CA VAL A 53 13.59 5.40 0.85
C VAL A 53 13.08 5.92 -0.50
N GLY A 54 14.00 6.44 -1.31
CA GLY A 54 13.73 6.84 -2.67
C GLY A 54 13.67 5.64 -3.63
N PRO A 55 13.11 5.84 -4.84
CA PRO A 55 12.88 4.76 -5.78
C PRO A 55 14.20 4.10 -6.27
N GLU A 56 15.35 4.78 -6.16
CA GLU A 56 16.69 4.29 -6.52
C GLU A 56 17.16 3.07 -5.74
N LYS A 57 16.57 2.82 -4.58
CA LYS A 57 16.92 1.69 -3.70
C LYS A 57 16.03 0.46 -3.91
N HIS A 58 15.24 0.46 -4.99
CA HIS A 58 14.30 -0.60 -5.36
C HIS A 58 13.18 -0.80 -4.31
N GLN A 59 12.85 -2.04 -3.94
CA GLN A 59 11.65 -2.34 -3.17
C GLN A 59 11.76 -1.80 -1.73
N ALA A 60 10.81 -0.94 -1.36
CA ALA A 60 10.75 -0.28 -0.06
C ALA A 60 9.28 -0.16 0.38
N VAL A 61 8.81 -1.12 1.18
CA VAL A 61 7.39 -1.21 1.53
C VAL A 61 7.07 -0.31 2.73
N ALA A 62 6.00 0.48 2.62
CA ALA A 62 5.45 1.24 3.74
C ALA A 62 4.72 0.33 4.75
N ALA A 63 3.74 -0.46 4.28
CA ALA A 63 2.98 -1.37 5.12
C ALA A 63 2.79 -2.75 4.45
N ARG A 64 2.99 -3.81 5.24
CA ARG A 64 2.68 -5.20 4.88
C ARG A 64 1.60 -5.74 5.79
N VAL A 65 0.59 -6.37 5.21
CA VAL A 65 -0.54 -6.93 5.98
C VAL A 65 -0.64 -8.41 5.67
N GLN A 66 -0.46 -9.23 6.71
CA GLN A 66 -0.60 -10.69 6.65
C GLN A 66 -1.32 -11.14 7.93
N ALA A 67 -2.52 -10.62 8.10
CA ALA A 67 -3.41 -10.87 9.22
C ALA A 67 -4.80 -11.10 8.66
N ASP A 68 -5.56 -12.01 9.26
CA ASP A 68 -6.98 -12.10 8.97
C ASP A 68 -7.73 -10.93 9.62
N ARG A 69 -8.75 -10.41 8.93
CA ARG A 69 -9.61 -9.27 9.37
C ARG A 69 -8.82 -8.02 9.77
N ALA A 70 -7.92 -7.55 8.90
CA ALA A 70 -7.18 -6.31 9.13
C ALA A 70 -7.99 -5.08 8.66
N ILE A 71 -8.05 -4.03 9.48
CA ILE A 71 -8.80 -2.81 9.18
C ILE A 71 -7.90 -1.58 9.29
N PHE A 72 -7.90 -0.73 8.28
CA PHE A 72 -7.26 0.59 8.28
C PHE A 72 -8.33 1.67 8.09
N LEU A 73 -8.51 2.54 9.09
CA LEU A 73 -9.53 3.58 9.11
C LEU A 73 -8.89 4.96 9.16
N ASN A 74 -9.22 5.86 8.22
CA ASN A 74 -8.67 7.22 8.19
C ASN A 74 -7.13 7.22 8.16
N CYS A 75 -6.53 6.24 7.50
CA CYS A 75 -5.08 6.08 7.42
C CYS A 75 -4.51 6.74 6.16
N ARG A 76 -3.18 6.94 6.14
CA ARG A 76 -2.45 7.42 4.96
C ARG A 76 -1.35 6.43 4.58
N PHE A 77 -1.21 6.16 3.29
CA PHE A 77 -0.15 5.30 2.74
C PHE A 77 0.59 6.06 1.65
N GLU A 78 1.91 5.93 1.61
CA GLU A 78 2.75 6.53 0.57
C GLU A 78 3.73 5.50 0.01
N GLY A 79 3.83 5.38 -1.32
CA GLY A 79 4.85 4.54 -1.94
C GLY A 79 4.83 4.55 -3.47
N HIS A 80 5.76 3.79 -4.07
CA HIS A 80 5.97 3.71 -5.51
C HIS A 80 5.31 2.45 -6.11
N ARG A 81 5.99 1.31 -5.95
CA ARG A 81 5.60 0.02 -6.51
C ARG A 81 5.29 -0.98 -5.39
N ASP A 82 4.14 -1.63 -5.49
CA ASP A 82 3.65 -2.68 -4.59
C ASP A 82 3.63 -2.23 -3.11
N PHE A 83 3.25 -0.97 -2.86
CA PHE A 83 3.37 -0.39 -1.51
C PHE A 83 2.21 -0.74 -0.57
N ILE A 84 1.10 -1.27 -1.11
CA ILE A 84 0.09 -2.03 -0.37
C ILE A 84 0.10 -3.47 -0.92
N PHE A 85 0.64 -4.41 -0.15
CA PHE A 85 0.77 -5.79 -0.60
C PHE A 85 0.57 -6.80 0.54
N GLY A 86 0.29 -8.04 0.15
CA GLY A 86 0.12 -9.18 1.06
C GLY A 86 -1.07 -10.03 0.69
N ASP A 87 -1.40 -10.96 1.58
CA ASP A 87 -2.48 -11.93 1.42
C ASP A 87 -3.44 -11.91 2.63
N ALA A 88 -3.73 -10.71 3.11
CA ALA A 88 -4.68 -10.50 4.19
C ALA A 88 -6.12 -10.41 3.64
N ALA A 89 -7.11 -10.71 4.48
CA ALA A 89 -8.45 -10.12 4.35
C ALA A 89 -8.40 -8.72 4.97
N ALA A 90 -8.22 -7.69 4.14
CA ALA A 90 -7.95 -6.33 4.58
C ALA A 90 -8.90 -5.31 3.96
N ILE A 91 -9.44 -4.42 4.79
CA ILE A 91 -10.20 -3.26 4.34
C ILE A 91 -9.48 -1.97 4.72
N PHE A 92 -9.39 -1.06 3.75
CA PHE A 92 -8.91 0.30 3.89
C PHE A 92 -10.11 1.19 3.65
N GLN A 93 -10.56 1.90 4.69
CA GLN A 93 -11.72 2.76 4.62
C GLN A 93 -11.37 4.21 4.95
N ASN A 94 -11.82 5.13 4.09
CA ASN A 94 -11.54 6.56 4.22
C ASN A 94 -10.04 6.87 4.29
N CYS A 95 -9.24 6.10 3.54
CA CYS A 95 -7.79 6.23 3.54
C CYS A 95 -7.30 7.14 2.40
N LEU A 96 -6.19 7.84 2.66
CA LEU A 96 -5.44 8.58 1.64
C LEU A 96 -4.30 7.69 1.11
N ILE A 97 -4.23 7.54 -0.21
CA ILE A 97 -3.24 6.70 -0.88
C ILE A 97 -2.46 7.59 -1.84
N TYR A 98 -1.23 7.92 -1.45
CA TYR A 98 -0.33 8.75 -2.24
C TYR A 98 0.64 7.90 -3.04
N VAL A 99 0.58 8.02 -4.36
CA VAL A 99 1.52 7.40 -5.28
C VAL A 99 2.70 8.33 -5.48
N ARG A 100 3.90 7.87 -5.14
CA ARG A 100 5.12 8.67 -5.19
C ARG A 100 5.85 8.51 -6.54
N LYS A 101 6.59 9.53 -6.98
CA LYS A 101 7.36 9.48 -8.24
C LYS A 101 8.34 8.29 -8.28
N PRO A 102 8.25 7.37 -9.27
CA PRO A 102 9.15 6.23 -9.38
C PRO A 102 10.47 6.61 -10.08
N MET A 103 11.36 5.64 -10.29
CA MET A 103 12.51 5.82 -11.17
C MET A 103 12.09 5.91 -12.64
N GLU A 104 12.97 6.45 -13.48
CA GLU A 104 12.88 6.30 -14.93
C GLU A 104 12.75 4.82 -15.30
N ASN A 105 11.90 4.52 -16.29
CA ASN A 105 11.58 3.16 -16.76
C ASN A 105 10.87 2.26 -15.73
N GLN A 106 10.39 2.81 -14.61
CA GLN A 106 9.51 2.08 -13.69
C GLN A 106 8.06 2.54 -13.82
N GLN A 107 7.17 1.67 -13.37
CA GLN A 107 5.74 1.94 -13.23
C GLN A 107 5.34 1.87 -11.76
N ASN A 108 4.34 2.65 -11.38
CA ASN A 108 3.74 2.59 -10.06
C ASN A 108 2.64 1.54 -10.02
N ILE A 109 2.55 0.85 -8.89
CA ILE A 109 1.54 -0.19 -8.64
C ILE A 109 1.03 0.03 -7.23
N VAL A 110 -0.25 0.37 -7.09
CA VAL A 110 -0.85 0.64 -5.78
C VAL A 110 -0.97 -0.65 -4.97
N THR A 111 -1.60 -1.68 -5.54
CA THR A 111 -1.84 -2.96 -4.85
C THR A 111 -1.15 -4.15 -5.52
N ALA A 112 -0.65 -5.08 -4.71
CA ALA A 112 -0.14 -6.37 -5.17
C ALA A 112 -0.65 -7.48 -4.26
N GLN A 113 -1.91 -7.89 -4.46
CA GLN A 113 -2.57 -8.88 -3.62
C GLN A 113 -2.06 -10.29 -3.96
N GLY A 114 -1.77 -11.07 -2.92
CA GLY A 114 -1.00 -12.31 -2.97
C GLY A 114 -1.78 -13.60 -2.71
N ARG A 115 -3.08 -13.64 -2.98
CA ARG A 115 -3.89 -14.86 -2.80
C ARG A 115 -3.42 -15.97 -3.73
N ALA A 116 -2.95 -17.06 -3.14
CA ALA A 116 -2.33 -18.17 -3.86
C ALA A 116 -3.25 -19.39 -3.97
N ASP A 117 -4.30 -19.46 -3.16
CA ASP A 117 -5.30 -20.52 -3.20
C ASP A 117 -6.70 -19.94 -3.49
N LYS A 118 -7.48 -20.60 -4.33
CA LYS A 118 -8.86 -20.15 -4.61
C LYS A 118 -9.82 -20.34 -3.44
N GLN A 119 -9.48 -21.20 -2.47
CA GLN A 119 -10.24 -21.40 -1.24
C GLN A 119 -10.01 -20.30 -0.20
N GLU A 120 -8.94 -19.51 -0.31
CA GLU A 120 -8.66 -18.41 0.61
C GLU A 120 -9.73 -17.32 0.55
N THR A 121 -10.19 -16.90 1.74
CA THR A 121 -11.16 -15.81 1.91
C THR A 121 -10.50 -14.44 1.97
N THR A 122 -9.24 -14.33 1.52
CA THR A 122 -8.41 -13.12 1.58
C THR A 122 -8.66 -12.18 0.39
N GLY A 123 -8.24 -10.94 0.53
CA GLY A 123 -8.42 -9.89 -0.48
C GLY A 123 -8.21 -8.50 0.10
N ILE A 124 -7.89 -7.55 -0.77
CA ILE A 124 -7.74 -6.14 -0.40
C ILE A 124 -8.97 -5.36 -0.87
N VAL A 125 -9.59 -4.59 0.01
CA VAL A 125 -10.71 -3.71 -0.30
C VAL A 125 -10.33 -2.27 0.01
N LEU A 126 -10.38 -1.39 -0.99
CA LEU A 126 -10.24 0.06 -0.84
C LEU A 126 -11.64 0.68 -0.96
N LYS A 127 -12.19 1.18 0.15
CA LYS A 127 -13.54 1.77 0.23
C LYS A 127 -13.46 3.23 0.67
N ASP A 128 -14.19 4.13 0.01
CA ASP A 128 -14.21 5.56 0.37
C ASP A 128 -12.80 6.18 0.41
N CYS A 129 -11.84 5.62 -0.34
CA CYS A 129 -10.45 6.06 -0.34
C CYS A 129 -10.24 7.18 -1.37
N LYS A 130 -9.11 7.90 -1.22
CA LYS A 130 -8.63 8.83 -2.25
C LYS A 130 -7.25 8.40 -2.73
N ILE A 131 -7.13 8.03 -4.00
CA ILE A 131 -5.89 7.64 -4.67
C ILE A 131 -5.40 8.81 -5.51
N MET A 132 -4.21 9.31 -5.20
CA MET A 132 -3.67 10.54 -5.77
C MET A 132 -2.15 10.49 -5.93
N PRO A 133 -1.57 11.27 -6.84
CA PRO A 133 -0.13 11.43 -6.91
C PRO A 133 0.37 12.26 -5.72
N ASP A 134 1.61 12.02 -5.32
CA ASP A 134 2.31 12.92 -4.43
C ASP A 134 2.78 14.18 -5.16
N LYS A 135 3.25 15.17 -4.40
CA LYS A 135 3.72 16.45 -4.91
C LYS A 135 4.84 16.33 -5.96
N ASP A 136 5.60 15.25 -5.93
CA ASP A 136 6.75 15.04 -6.80
C ASP A 136 6.34 14.29 -8.08
N LEU A 137 5.30 13.46 -8.02
CA LEU A 137 4.70 12.77 -9.18
C LEU A 137 3.76 13.68 -9.96
N GLU A 138 2.93 14.50 -9.29
CA GLU A 138 1.90 15.34 -9.92
C GLU A 138 2.38 16.11 -11.19
N PRO A 139 3.51 16.84 -11.17
CA PRO A 139 3.96 17.60 -12.36
C PRO A 139 4.45 16.72 -13.52
N VAL A 140 4.73 15.43 -13.26
CA VAL A 140 5.32 14.50 -14.23
C VAL A 140 4.48 13.22 -14.39
N LYS A 141 3.25 13.19 -13.89
CA LYS A 141 2.42 11.98 -13.83
C LYS A 141 2.15 11.37 -15.20
N SER A 142 2.10 12.18 -16.25
CA SER A 142 1.94 11.71 -17.64
C SER A 142 3.17 10.95 -18.18
N GLN A 143 4.34 11.08 -17.55
CA GLN A 143 5.58 10.40 -17.94
C GLN A 143 5.69 8.99 -17.35
N PHE A 144 4.91 8.67 -16.32
CA PHE A 144 5.01 7.41 -15.57
C PHE A 144 3.67 6.70 -15.55
N LYS A 145 3.66 5.44 -15.98
CA LYS A 145 2.44 4.62 -15.88
C LYS A 145 2.17 4.28 -14.42
N THR A 146 0.93 4.45 -13.98
CA THR A 146 0.45 4.05 -12.67
C THR A 146 -0.78 3.16 -12.83
N TYR A 147 -0.84 2.06 -12.10
CA TYR A 147 -1.95 1.11 -12.12
C TYR A 147 -2.48 0.85 -10.70
N LEU A 148 -3.77 0.57 -10.57
CA LEU A 148 -4.43 0.23 -9.30
C LEU A 148 -3.88 -1.05 -8.67
N GLY A 149 -3.41 -1.98 -9.51
CA GLY A 149 -2.74 -3.15 -8.98
C GLY A 149 -2.19 -4.09 -10.04
N ARG A 150 -1.56 -5.15 -9.55
CA ARG A 150 -1.16 -6.30 -10.35
C ARG A 150 -1.32 -7.59 -9.55
N PRO A 151 -1.61 -8.73 -10.20
CA PRO A 151 -1.68 -10.00 -9.51
C PRO A 151 -0.29 -10.43 -9.06
N TRP A 152 -0.03 -10.47 -7.75
CA TRP A 152 1.22 -11.07 -7.24
C TRP A 152 1.16 -12.59 -7.26
N LYS A 153 -0.05 -13.16 -7.09
CA LYS A 153 -0.35 -14.59 -7.13
C LYS A 153 -1.58 -14.86 -7.99
N GLU A 154 -1.76 -16.12 -8.35
CA GLU A 154 -2.73 -16.58 -9.36
C GLU A 154 -4.17 -16.15 -9.08
N PHE A 155 -4.60 -16.16 -7.82
CA PHE A 155 -5.98 -15.85 -7.43
C PHE A 155 -6.12 -14.45 -6.82
N SER A 156 -5.22 -13.53 -7.21
CA SER A 156 -5.18 -12.17 -6.69
C SER A 156 -6.56 -11.50 -6.68
N ARG A 157 -6.93 -10.88 -5.56
CA ARG A 157 -8.24 -10.25 -5.39
C ARG A 157 -8.13 -8.88 -4.72
N THR A 158 -8.34 -7.84 -5.52
CA THR A 158 -8.47 -6.45 -5.05
C THR A 158 -9.79 -5.86 -5.50
N ILE A 159 -10.46 -5.13 -4.62
CA ILE A 159 -11.69 -4.37 -4.90
C ILE A 159 -11.41 -2.90 -4.57
N VAL A 160 -11.77 -2.00 -5.49
CA VAL A 160 -11.77 -0.55 -5.27
C VAL A 160 -13.20 -0.07 -5.50
N MET A 161 -13.80 0.54 -4.49
CA MET A 161 -15.21 0.95 -4.53
C MET A 161 -15.43 2.27 -3.79
N ASP A 162 -16.41 3.05 -4.24
CA ASP A 162 -16.78 4.36 -3.67
C ASP A 162 -15.59 5.30 -3.45
N SER A 163 -14.52 5.14 -4.23
CA SER A 163 -13.24 5.80 -4.01
C SER A 163 -12.98 6.82 -5.12
N THR A 164 -12.35 7.93 -4.77
CA THR A 164 -11.87 8.91 -5.74
C THR A 164 -10.52 8.46 -6.28
N ILE A 165 -10.45 8.27 -7.60
CA ILE A 165 -9.23 7.96 -8.32
C ILE A 165 -8.88 9.19 -9.16
N GLU A 166 -7.77 9.86 -8.85
CA GLU A 166 -7.31 10.99 -9.65
C GLU A 166 -6.75 10.52 -11.02
N ASP A 167 -6.45 11.46 -11.90
CA ASP A 167 -6.07 11.25 -13.31
C ASP A 167 -4.66 10.64 -13.52
N LEU A 168 -4.05 10.09 -12.47
CA LEU A 168 -2.75 9.40 -12.56
C LEU A 168 -2.87 7.94 -13.03
N ILE A 169 -4.02 7.29 -12.83
CA ILE A 169 -4.21 5.88 -13.15
C ILE A 169 -4.35 5.72 -14.67
N HIS A 170 -3.58 4.79 -15.23
CA HIS A 170 -3.64 4.45 -16.65
C HIS A 170 -5.04 3.92 -17.01
N PRO A 171 -5.60 4.24 -18.19
CA PRO A 171 -6.94 3.78 -18.59
C PRO A 171 -7.16 2.27 -18.58
N ASP A 172 -6.09 1.47 -18.67
CA ASP A 172 -6.13 0.01 -18.58
C ASP A 172 -6.44 -0.51 -17.16
N GLY A 173 -6.38 0.36 -16.14
CA GLY A 173 -6.67 0.05 -14.74
C GLY A 173 -5.45 -0.15 -13.85
#